data_AF-A0A1V5NCR8-F1
#
_entry.id   AF-A0A1V5NCR8-F1
#
_cell.length_a   1.000
_cell.length_b   1.000
_cell.length_c   1.000
_cell.angle_alpha   90.00
_cell.angle_beta   90.00
_cell.angle_gamma   90.00
#
_symmetry.space_group_name_H-M   'P 1'
#
loop_
_entity.id
_entity.type
_entity.pdbx_description
1 polymer ?
#
loop_
_entity_poly.entity_id
_entity_poly.type
_entity_poly.pdbx_seq_one_letter_code
_entity_poly.pdbx_strand_id
1 'polypeptide(L)'
;MDGLAAGCVAIASMTLTILCYVASESMTRTSTMTWAGYLLLPHIPQSGELCIFFSSILGATMGFLWFNCHPAQTFMGDIGSLPLGAAMGYGALVTRNEILLLIICGVFVMELVSVILQVGYFKYSGGKRIFRCAPIHHHFHLGGWSEPQVVVRFWLLAAAFAAFALATLKIR
;
A
#
# COMPACT_ATOMS: atom_id res chain seq x y z
N MET A 1 10.36 -9.63 -6.54
CA MET A 1 10.02 -9.43 -7.97
C MET A 1 10.22 -7.98 -8.32
N ASP A 2 10.80 -7.75 -9.49
CA ASP A 2 11.19 -6.44 -10.01
C ASP A 2 9.98 -5.52 -10.11
N GLY A 3 10.01 -4.38 -9.43
CA GLY A 3 8.93 -3.38 -9.44
C GLY A 3 7.70 -3.70 -8.60
N LEU A 4 7.56 -4.91 -8.05
CA LEU A 4 6.36 -5.30 -7.30
C LEU A 4 6.11 -4.37 -6.10
N ALA A 5 7.09 -4.27 -5.19
CA ALA A 5 6.96 -3.46 -3.99
C ALA A 5 6.88 -1.97 -4.32
N ALA A 6 7.74 -1.47 -5.21
CA ALA A 6 7.79 -0.06 -5.58
C ALA A 6 6.46 0.44 -6.15
N GLY A 7 5.83 -0.29 -7.08
CA GLY A 7 4.53 0.10 -7.62
C GLY A 7 3.40 0.06 -6.59
N CYS A 8 3.37 -0.96 -5.72
CA CYS A 8 2.39 -1.02 -4.64
C CYS A 8 2.57 0.12 -3.62
N VAL A 9 3.82 0.48 -3.26
CA VAL A 9 4.12 1.62 -2.38
C VAL A 9 3.71 2.93 -3.05
N ALA A 10 3.94 3.11 -4.34
CA ALA A 10 3.53 4.30 -5.06
C ALA A 10 2.00 4.50 -4.97
N ILE A 11 1.22 3.47 -5.28
CA ILE A 11 -0.25 3.50 -5.20
C ILE A 11 -0.72 3.79 -3.76
N ALA A 12 -0.13 3.14 -2.77
CA ALA A 12 -0.47 3.38 -1.37
C ALA A 12 -0.11 4.80 -0.92
N SER A 13 1.04 5.33 -1.38
CA SER A 13 1.51 6.68 -1.02
C SER A 13 0.60 7.75 -1.62
N MET A 14 0.20 7.58 -2.88
CA MET A 14 -0.81 8.43 -3.52
C MET A 14 -2.12 8.44 -2.72
N THR A 15 -2.57 7.28 -2.25
CA THR A 15 -3.79 7.16 -1.44
C THR A 15 -3.65 7.87 -0.10
N LEU A 16 -2.51 7.71 0.58
CA LEU A 16 -2.22 8.39 1.85
C LEU A 16 -2.09 9.90 1.67
N THR A 17 -1.53 10.40 0.56
CA THR A 17 -1.54 11.82 0.22
C THR A 17 -2.97 12.36 0.17
N ILE A 18 -3.88 11.66 -0.54
CA ILE A 18 -5.28 12.07 -0.63
C ILE A 18 -5.94 12.08 0.75
N LEU A 19 -5.72 11.04 1.56
CA LEU A 19 -6.29 10.94 2.91
C LEU A 19 -5.79 12.03 3.85
N CYS A 20 -4.49 12.32 3.86
CA CYS A 20 -3.91 13.38 4.68
C CYS A 20 -4.50 14.75 4.30
N TYR A 21 -4.77 14.97 3.01
CA TYR A 21 -5.35 16.21 2.49
C TYR A 21 -6.81 16.33 2.94
N VAL A 22 -7.60 15.28 2.73
CA VAL A 22 -9.01 15.22 3.11
C VAL A 22 -9.20 15.36 4.63
N ALA A 23 -8.29 14.83 5.45
CA ALA A 23 -8.36 14.96 6.91
C ALA A 23 -8.06 16.39 7.41
N SER A 24 -7.25 17.16 6.68
CA SER A 24 -6.73 18.46 7.10
C SER A 24 -7.42 19.67 6.46
N GLU A 25 -7.82 19.58 5.19
CA GLU A 25 -8.14 20.78 4.41
C GLU A 25 -9.63 21.17 4.40
N SER A 26 -9.87 22.45 4.16
CA SER A 26 -11.20 23.00 3.93
C SER A 26 -11.68 22.72 2.50
N MET A 27 -13.00 22.54 2.31
CA MET A 27 -13.56 22.22 1.00
C MET A 27 -13.41 23.39 0.01
N THR A 28 -13.36 24.62 0.49
CA THR A 28 -13.19 25.83 -0.33
C THR A 28 -12.53 26.90 0.52
N ARG A 29 -11.67 27.75 -0.08
CA ARG A 29 -11.01 28.88 0.60
C ARG A 29 -11.97 29.86 1.30
N THR A 30 -13.26 29.82 0.95
CA THR A 30 -14.31 30.72 1.43
C THR A 30 -15.30 30.03 2.38
N SER A 31 -15.25 28.70 2.53
CA SER A 31 -16.20 27.95 3.37
C SER A 31 -15.54 27.47 4.67
N THR A 32 -16.30 27.49 5.76
CA THR A 32 -15.89 26.94 7.06
C THR A 32 -16.07 25.41 7.13
N MET A 33 -16.63 24.77 6.09
CA MET A 33 -16.80 23.32 6.04
C MET A 33 -15.49 22.62 5.63
N THR A 34 -15.02 21.73 6.49
CA THR A 34 -13.87 20.86 6.22
C THR A 34 -14.29 19.63 5.42
N TRP A 35 -13.39 19.10 4.60
CA TRP A 35 -13.59 17.81 3.93
C TRP A 35 -13.87 16.70 4.95
N ALA A 36 -13.14 16.73 6.06
CA ALA A 36 -13.35 15.83 7.19
C ALA A 36 -14.77 15.91 7.76
N GLY A 37 -15.32 17.13 7.92
CA GLY A 37 -16.70 17.31 8.38
C GLY A 37 -17.74 16.76 7.41
N TYR A 38 -17.53 16.91 6.10
CA TYR A 38 -18.44 16.37 5.08
C TYR A 38 -18.43 14.84 5.01
N LEU A 39 -17.24 14.23 5.17
CA LEU A 39 -17.05 12.78 5.09
C LEU A 39 -17.14 12.08 6.46
N LEU A 40 -17.55 12.80 7.51
CA LEU A 40 -17.62 12.30 8.88
C LEU A 40 -16.29 11.67 9.36
N LEU A 41 -15.18 12.24 8.92
CA LEU A 41 -13.83 11.87 9.33
C LEU A 41 -13.37 12.70 10.53
N PRO A 42 -12.49 12.16 11.39
CA PRO A 42 -11.82 12.95 12.40
C PRO A 42 -11.00 14.04 11.70
N HIS A 43 -11.29 15.30 12.03
CA HIS A 43 -10.51 16.41 11.53
C HIS A 43 -9.18 16.48 12.30
N ILE A 44 -8.07 16.45 11.56
CA ILE A 44 -6.73 16.45 12.14
C ILE A 44 -6.00 17.67 11.59
N PRO A 45 -6.00 18.79 12.34
CA PRO A 45 -5.30 19.99 11.93
C PRO A 45 -3.84 19.68 11.64
N GLN A 46 -3.28 20.32 10.59
CA GLN A 46 -1.88 20.20 10.18
C GLN A 46 -1.47 18.83 9.57
N SER A 47 -2.37 17.84 9.47
CA SER A 47 -2.03 16.59 8.76
C SER A 47 -1.76 16.81 7.27
N GLY A 48 -2.12 17.98 6.73
CA GLY A 48 -1.80 18.40 5.36
C GLY A 48 -0.31 18.43 5.05
N GLU A 49 0.56 18.65 6.05
CA GLU A 49 2.02 18.59 5.85
C GLU A 49 2.49 17.18 5.46
N LEU A 50 1.78 16.14 5.93
CA LEU A 50 2.07 14.75 5.53
C LEU A 50 1.72 14.49 4.07
N CYS A 51 0.87 15.30 3.44
CA CYS A 51 0.64 15.21 1.99
C CYS A 51 1.93 15.43 1.22
N ILE A 52 2.74 16.41 1.64
CA ILE A 52 4.02 16.73 0.99
C ILE A 52 4.97 15.54 1.16
N PHE A 53 5.03 14.98 2.36
CA PHE A 53 5.85 13.82 2.67
C PHE A 53 5.45 12.56 1.86
N PHE A 54 4.17 12.20 1.81
CA PHE A 54 3.73 11.03 1.03
C PHE A 54 3.81 11.28 -0.48
N SER A 55 3.66 12.53 -0.94
CA SER A 55 3.88 12.89 -2.35
C SER A 55 5.35 12.79 -2.74
N SER A 56 6.28 13.12 -1.85
CA SER A 56 7.72 12.94 -2.11
C SER A 56 8.08 11.46 -2.15
N ILE A 57 7.49 10.62 -1.29
CA ILE A 57 7.62 9.15 -1.37
C ILE A 57 7.08 8.62 -2.70
N LEU A 58 5.91 9.08 -3.14
CA LEU A 58 5.34 8.72 -4.44
C LEU A 58 6.32 9.07 -5.57
N GLY A 59 6.83 10.30 -5.60
CA GLY A 59 7.80 10.72 -6.62
C GLY A 59 9.09 9.90 -6.58
N ALA A 60 9.65 9.68 -5.40
CA ALA A 60 10.88 8.90 -5.21
C ALA A 60 10.70 7.43 -5.63
N THR A 61 9.57 6.82 -5.28
CA THR A 61 9.27 5.42 -5.64
C THR A 61 8.97 5.25 -7.12
N MET A 62 8.31 6.22 -7.77
CA MET A 62 8.17 6.24 -9.23
C MET A 62 9.52 6.41 -9.93
N GLY A 63 10.38 7.30 -9.43
CA GLY A 63 11.74 7.46 -9.95
C GLY A 63 12.61 6.21 -9.76
N PHE A 64 12.49 5.54 -8.60
CA PHE A 64 13.15 4.26 -8.35
C PHE A 64 12.61 3.15 -9.27
N LEU A 65 11.30 3.11 -9.49
CA LEU A 65 10.65 2.13 -10.36
C LEU A 65 11.15 2.20 -11.81
N TRP A 66 11.61 3.36 -12.29
CA TRP A 66 12.26 3.50 -13.59
C TRP A 66 13.48 2.57 -13.74
N PHE A 67 14.23 2.35 -12.66
CA PHE A 67 15.41 1.48 -12.65
C PHE A 67 15.12 0.08 -12.10
N ASN A 68 14.03 -0.08 -11.35
CA ASN A 68 13.63 -1.33 -10.71
C ASN A 68 12.59 -2.14 -11.51
N CYS A 69 12.02 -1.59 -12.58
CA CYS A 69 11.15 -2.34 -13.47
C CYS A 69 11.91 -3.47 -14.18
N HIS A 70 11.22 -4.56 -14.51
CA HIS A 70 11.87 -5.74 -15.08
C HIS A 70 12.46 -5.44 -16.47
N PRO A 71 13.72 -5.82 -16.74
CA PRO A 71 14.71 -6.41 -15.82
C PRO A 71 15.36 -5.35 -14.89
N ALA A 72 15.34 -5.59 -13.57
CA ALA A 72 15.81 -4.61 -12.60
C ALA A 72 17.32 -4.34 -12.67
N GLN A 73 17.68 -3.06 -12.63
CA GLN A 73 19.06 -2.58 -12.56
C GLN A 73 19.50 -2.32 -11.11
N THR A 74 18.56 -1.98 -10.25
CA THR A 74 18.78 -1.71 -8.83
C THR A 74 17.74 -2.42 -7.97
N PHE A 75 18.14 -2.85 -6.77
CA PHE A 75 17.26 -3.49 -5.80
C PHE A 75 17.01 -2.57 -4.61
N MET A 76 15.79 -2.63 -4.09
CA MET A 76 15.32 -1.76 -3.01
C MET A 76 16.00 -2.07 -1.67
N GLY A 77 16.24 -3.36 -1.39
CA GLY A 77 16.82 -3.84 -0.15
C GLY A 77 16.00 -3.49 1.11
N ASP A 78 16.56 -3.81 2.27
CA ASP A 78 15.96 -3.52 3.58
C ASP A 78 16.00 -2.02 3.90
N ILE A 79 16.99 -1.31 3.33
CA ILE A 79 17.16 0.14 3.45
C ILE A 79 15.96 0.88 2.85
N GLY A 80 15.39 0.40 1.74
CA GLY A 80 14.16 0.99 1.18
C GLY A 80 12.89 0.44 1.83
N SER A 81 12.81 -0.89 1.99
CA SER A 81 11.53 -1.54 2.34
C SER A 81 11.05 -1.30 3.76
N LEU A 82 11.95 -1.34 4.75
CA LEU A 82 11.58 -1.12 6.15
C LEU A 82 11.08 0.31 6.42
N PRO A 83 11.79 1.39 6.03
CA PRO A 83 11.31 2.74 6.30
C PRO A 83 10.05 3.09 5.48
N LEU A 84 9.87 2.57 4.26
CA LEU A 84 8.64 2.79 3.50
C LEU A 84 7.43 2.12 4.16
N GLY A 85 7.60 0.91 4.70
CA GLY A 85 6.56 0.26 5.51
C GLY A 85 6.26 1.03 6.81
N ALA A 86 7.29 1.51 7.51
CA ALA A 86 7.12 2.33 8.71
C ALA A 86 6.41 3.67 8.42
N ALA A 87 6.75 4.33 7.31
CA ALA A 87 6.11 5.57 6.87
C ALA A 87 4.62 5.38 6.60
N MET A 88 4.24 4.28 5.94
CA MET A 88 2.83 3.91 5.71
C MET A 88 2.07 3.75 7.03
N GLY A 89 2.66 3.02 7.98
CA GLY A 89 2.10 2.83 9.32
C GLY A 89 1.94 4.15 10.09
N TYR A 90 2.96 5.02 10.03
CA TYR A 90 2.93 6.34 10.62
C TYR A 90 1.79 7.20 10.05
N GLY A 91 1.62 7.22 8.73
CA GLY A 91 0.54 7.95 8.07
C GLY A 91 -0.85 7.51 8.53
N ALA A 92 -1.05 6.20 8.70
CA ALA A 92 -2.32 5.66 9.17
C ALA A 92 -2.62 6.01 10.64
N LEU A 93 -1.60 5.99 11.50
CA LEU A 93 -1.72 6.38 12.91
C LEU A 93 -2.06 7.87 13.05
N VAL A 94 -1.36 8.73 12.31
CA VAL A 94 -1.62 10.17 12.36
C VAL A 94 -3.00 10.48 11.81
N THR A 95 -3.42 9.83 10.73
CA THR A 95 -4.75 10.07 10.12
C THR A 95 -5.90 9.34 10.83
N ARG A 96 -5.65 8.55 11.89
CA ARG A 96 -6.65 7.73 12.60
C ARG A 96 -7.42 6.78 11.66
N ASN A 97 -6.71 6.26 10.65
CA ASN A 97 -7.25 5.40 9.61
C ASN A 97 -6.51 4.06 9.58
N GLU A 98 -6.25 3.47 10.75
CA GLU A 98 -5.45 2.27 10.93
C GLU A 98 -6.03 1.06 10.21
N ILE A 99 -7.35 0.85 10.35
CA ILE A 99 -8.05 -0.25 9.68
C ILE A 99 -8.09 -0.03 8.16
N LEU A 100 -8.22 1.23 7.73
CA LEU A 100 -8.26 1.56 6.32
C LEU A 100 -6.90 1.28 5.65
N LEU A 101 -5.78 1.47 6.38
CA LEU A 101 -4.45 1.13 5.87
C LEU A 101 -4.33 -0.34 5.51
N LEU A 102 -4.96 -1.26 6.26
CA LEU A 102 -4.95 -2.69 5.92
C LEU A 102 -5.58 -2.94 4.54
N ILE A 103 -6.58 -2.14 4.17
CA ILE A 103 -7.21 -2.20 2.85
C ILE A 103 -6.27 -1.57 1.83
N ILE A 104 -5.78 -0.34 2.05
CA ILE A 104 -4.87 0.36 1.12
C ILE A 104 -3.63 -0.48 0.79
N CYS A 105 -3.03 -1.09 1.81
CA CYS A 105 -1.88 -1.97 1.71
C CYS A 105 -2.29 -3.44 1.49
N GLY A 106 -3.50 -3.71 0.98
CA GLY A 106 -4.08 -5.04 0.88
C GLY A 106 -3.18 -6.07 0.19
N VAL A 107 -2.40 -5.67 -0.81
CA VAL A 107 -1.39 -6.54 -1.43
C VAL A 107 -0.30 -6.95 -0.44
N PHE A 108 0.25 -6.02 0.34
CA PHE A 108 1.24 -6.35 1.37
C PHE A 108 0.64 -7.22 2.49
N VAL A 109 -0.62 -6.97 2.86
CA VAL A 109 -1.33 -7.79 3.84
C VAL A 109 -1.53 -9.21 3.31
N MET A 110 -1.94 -9.39 2.05
CA MET A 110 -2.06 -10.72 1.44
C MET A 110 -0.74 -11.47 1.40
N GLU A 111 0.36 -10.79 1.06
CA GLU A 111 1.70 -11.37 1.07
C GLU A 111 2.08 -11.85 2.47
N LEU A 112 1.91 -11.01 3.50
CA LEU A 112 2.19 -11.37 4.89
C LEU A 112 1.32 -12.54 5.37
N VAL A 113 0.01 -12.46 5.13
CA VAL A 113 -0.95 -13.51 5.52
C VAL A 113 -0.60 -14.83 4.84
N SER A 114 -0.18 -14.81 3.57
CA SER A 114 0.23 -16.02 2.87
C SER A 114 1.42 -16.71 3.55
N VAL A 115 2.38 -15.95 4.06
CA VAL A 115 3.55 -16.48 4.79
C VAL A 115 3.13 -17.04 6.14
N ILE A 116 2.30 -16.31 6.89
CA ILE A 116 1.79 -16.77 8.20
C ILE A 116 1.02 -18.09 8.04
N LEU A 117 0.10 -18.17 7.08
CA LEU A 117 -0.67 -19.38 6.79
C LEU A 117 0.23 -20.54 6.34
N GLN A 118 1.19 -20.27 5.46
CA GLN A 118 2.12 -21.29 4.97
C GLN A 118 2.98 -21.87 6.10
N VAL A 119 3.59 -21.02 6.93
CA VAL A 119 4.44 -21.45 8.04
C VAL A 119 3.62 -22.17 9.11
N GLY A 120 2.44 -21.63 9.45
CA GLY A 120 1.54 -22.25 10.42
C GLY A 120 1.08 -23.63 9.97
N TYR A 121 0.68 -23.77 8.71
CA TYR A 121 0.25 -25.05 8.15
C TYR A 121 1.39 -26.04 8.00
N PHE A 122 2.58 -25.61 7.59
CA PHE A 122 3.75 -26.49 7.48
C PHE A 122 4.09 -27.13 8.82
N LYS A 123 4.04 -26.35 9.92
CA LYS A 123 4.23 -26.84 11.28
C LYS A 123 3.11 -27.79 11.73
N TYR A 124 1.85 -27.42 11.48
CA TYR A 124 0.69 -28.21 11.89
C TYR A 124 0.56 -29.55 11.14
N SER A 125 0.81 -29.55 9.84
CA SER A 125 0.61 -30.70 8.95
C SER A 125 1.80 -31.66 8.88
N GLY A 126 2.88 -31.39 9.60
CA GLY A 126 4.09 -32.20 9.58
C GLY A 126 4.86 -32.13 8.25
N GLY A 127 4.83 -30.98 7.56
CA GLY A 127 5.62 -30.75 6.36
C GLY A 127 4.84 -30.57 5.05
N LYS A 128 3.50 -30.55 5.08
CA LYS A 128 2.70 -30.22 3.90
C LYS A 128 2.65 -28.70 3.68
N ARG A 129 2.42 -28.28 2.44
CA ARG A 129 2.38 -26.86 2.02
C ARG A 129 1.00 -26.52 1.47
N ILE A 130 0.46 -25.33 1.78
CA ILE A 130 -0.82 -24.85 1.21
C ILE A 130 -0.55 -24.26 -0.17
N PHE A 131 0.43 -23.36 -0.24
CA PHE A 131 0.89 -22.73 -1.47
C PHE A 131 2.14 -23.45 -2.00
N ARG A 132 2.33 -23.48 -3.32
CA ARG A 132 3.56 -23.95 -3.98
C ARG A 132 4.82 -23.33 -3.35
N CYS A 133 4.77 -22.02 -3.13
CA CYS A 133 5.76 -21.24 -2.39
C CYS A 133 5.04 -20.07 -1.71
N ALA A 134 5.57 -19.60 -0.57
CA ALA A 134 5.18 -18.33 0.03
C ALA A 134 6.42 -17.42 0.06
N PRO A 135 6.30 -16.11 -0.20
CA PRO A 135 5.05 -15.33 -0.32
C PRO A 135 4.22 -15.58 -1.60
N ILE A 136 3.00 -15.05 -1.68
CA ILE A 136 2.00 -15.46 -2.68
C ILE A 136 2.37 -15.08 -4.12
N HIS A 137 3.16 -14.03 -4.35
CA HIS A 137 3.66 -13.75 -5.71
C HIS A 137 4.48 -14.91 -6.29
N HIS A 138 5.28 -15.62 -5.47
CA HIS A 138 6.01 -16.81 -5.91
C HIS A 138 5.09 -17.99 -6.17
N HIS A 139 3.96 -18.10 -5.48
CA HIS A 139 2.94 -19.10 -5.79
C HIS A 139 2.43 -18.95 -7.23
N PHE A 140 2.13 -17.72 -7.65
CA PHE A 140 1.64 -17.44 -9.01
C PHE A 140 2.73 -17.61 -10.06
N HIS A 141 3.96 -17.20 -9.76
CA HIS A 141 5.09 -17.39 -10.67
C HIS A 141 5.37 -18.88 -10.94
N LEU A 142 5.44 -19.70 -9.89
CA LEU A 142 5.58 -21.15 -10.02
C LEU A 142 4.31 -21.82 -10.58
N GLY A 143 3.18 -21.11 -10.58
CA GLY A 143 1.94 -21.50 -11.25
C GLY A 143 1.95 -21.24 -12.76
N GLY A 144 3.04 -20.70 -13.31
CA GLY A 144 3.23 -20.48 -14.75
C GLY A 144 3.05 -19.03 -15.22
N TRP A 145 2.86 -18.06 -14.32
CA TRP A 145 2.79 -16.65 -14.71
C TRP A 145 4.19 -16.06 -14.88
N SER A 146 4.40 -15.24 -15.91
CA SER A 146 5.66 -14.51 -16.05
C SER A 146 5.83 -13.47 -14.95
N GLU A 147 7.06 -13.13 -14.60
CA GLU A 147 7.32 -12.14 -13.54
C GLU A 147 6.64 -10.78 -13.81
N PRO A 148 6.76 -10.17 -15.00
CA PRO A 148 6.04 -8.93 -15.31
C PRO A 148 4.52 -9.08 -15.21
N GLN A 149 3.97 -10.25 -15.59
CA GLN A 149 2.54 -10.53 -15.49
C GLN A 149 2.07 -10.56 -14.03
N VAL A 150 2.85 -11.15 -13.12
CA VAL A 150 2.54 -11.11 -11.68
C VAL A 150 2.60 -9.68 -11.16
N VAL A 151 3.66 -8.94 -11.48
CA VAL A 151 3.88 -7.56 -11.02
C VAL A 151 2.73 -6.65 -11.43
N VAL A 152 2.39 -6.60 -12.72
CA VAL A 152 1.33 -5.72 -13.23
C VAL A 152 -0.04 -6.10 -12.66
N ARG A 153 -0.34 -7.40 -12.51
CA ARG A 153 -1.60 -7.84 -11.90
C ARG A 153 -1.70 -7.45 -10.43
N PHE A 154 -0.60 -7.49 -9.70
CA PHE A 154 -0.57 -7.05 -8.30
C PHE A 154 -0.70 -5.53 -8.19
N TRP A 155 -0.18 -4.75 -9.15
CA TRP A 155 -0.46 -3.32 -9.21
C TRP A 155 -1.94 -3.03 -9.48
N LEU A 156 -2.59 -3.79 -10.37
CA LEU A 156 -4.03 -3.68 -10.58
C LEU A 156 -4.82 -4.00 -9.31
N LEU A 157 -4.42 -5.02 -8.56
CA LEU A 157 -5.00 -5.32 -7.25
C LEU A 157 -4.76 -4.20 -6.23
N ALA A 158 -3.55 -3.65 -6.16
CA ALA A 158 -3.23 -2.51 -5.28
C ALA A 158 -4.09 -1.28 -5.63
N ALA A 159 -4.25 -0.98 -6.92
CA ALA A 159 -5.11 0.11 -7.38
C ALA A 159 -6.58 -0.13 -7.04
N ALA A 160 -7.07 -1.37 -7.19
CA ALA A 160 -8.43 -1.75 -6.81
C ALA A 160 -8.66 -1.59 -5.29
N PHE A 161 -7.71 -2.03 -4.47
CA PHE A 161 -7.76 -1.85 -3.02
C PHE A 161 -7.72 -0.38 -2.60
N ALA A 162 -6.88 0.43 -3.23
CA ALA A 162 -6.82 1.88 -3.01
C ALA A 162 -8.15 2.56 -3.37
N ALA A 163 -8.72 2.25 -4.53
CA ALA A 163 -10.01 2.77 -4.96
C ALA A 163 -11.14 2.33 -4.01
N PHE A 164 -11.12 1.07 -3.59
CA PHE A 164 -12.08 0.54 -2.61
C PHE A 164 -11.95 1.26 -1.26
N ALA A 165 -10.73 1.45 -0.75
CA ALA A 165 -10.48 2.20 0.47
C ALA A 165 -11.04 3.62 0.39
N LEU A 166 -10.76 4.36 -0.70
CA LEU A 166 -11.31 5.70 -0.90
C LEU A 166 -12.84 5.71 -1.00
N ALA A 167 -13.44 4.71 -1.67
CA ALA A 167 -14.89 4.59 -1.76
C ALA A 167 -15.55 4.38 -0.39
N THR A 168 -14.91 3.63 0.51
CA THR A 168 -15.44 3.39 1.87
C THR A 168 -15.51 4.64 2.74
N LEU A 169 -14.76 5.71 2.41
CA LEU A 169 -14.83 6.98 3.14
C LEU A 169 -16.22 7.62 3.07
N LYS A 170 -16.96 7.41 1.97
CA LYS A 170 -18.29 7.99 1.75
C LYS A 170 -19.44 7.12 2.28
N ILE A 171 -19.17 5.84 2.57
CA ILE A 171 -20.20 4.84 2.93
C ILE A 171 -20.39 4.78 4.46
N ARG A 172 -19.98 5.83 5.19
CA ARG A 172 -20.13 5.93 6.63
C ARG A 172 -21.27 6.87 7.01
#